data_AF-A0A2P4XJW5-F1
#
_entry.id   AF-A0A2P4XJW5-F1
#
_cell.length_a   1.000
_cell.length_b   1.000
_cell.length_c   1.000
_cell.angle_alpha   90.00
_cell.angle_beta   90.00
_cell.angle_gamma   90.00
#
_symmetry.space_group_name_H-M   'P 1'
#
loop_
_entity.id
_entity.type
_entity.pdbx_description
1 polymer ?
#
loop_
_entity_poly.entity_id
_entity_poly.type
_entity_poly.pdbx_seq_one_letter_code
_entity_poly.pdbx_strand_id
1 'polypeptide(L)'
;MQENRPEVAAYFEALLQSRLHSPPIRCGFAGDDKGKAMFAGKALKAGEPIWTEAPFVAMQHEDNKEFVDCCDNCFVPLIDSKACWARVMANKAEVEGEAAPADENKASEADFEAAIAFLMKEGGKSPEESYFSVFKLAETQVKCTCGVVYCSDNCKKIAYAQHHALLCPRTEERENAMGQFLNHTLVTNEIFQLAAKVVAKILLLFVATQDVAQARLPVDMFCKLPWWEVITSEDDLEEGETLEEYRDKFRALISQTFEHFSGGLKENLVHLEGQGELNGLSVD
;
A
#
# COMPACT_ATOMS: atom_id res chain seq x y z
N MET A 1 23.83 5.46 10.48
CA MET A 1 23.33 4.29 9.73
C MET A 1 23.49 3.04 10.58
N GLN A 2 22.55 2.10 10.56
CA GLN A 2 22.66 0.87 11.36
C GLN A 2 23.92 0.08 10.98
N GLU A 3 24.68 -0.36 11.99
CA GLU A 3 25.80 -1.28 11.81
C GLU A 3 25.35 -2.58 11.12
N ASN A 4 26.24 -3.20 10.34
CA ASN A 4 26.04 -4.51 9.72
C ASN A 4 26.04 -5.62 10.78
N ARG A 5 25.02 -5.65 11.63
CA ARG A 5 24.88 -6.63 12.70
C ARG A 5 24.68 -8.04 12.11
N PRO A 6 25.30 -9.10 12.68
CA PRO A 6 25.16 -10.47 12.18
C PRO A 6 23.71 -10.95 12.04
N GLU A 7 22.83 -10.51 12.94
CA GLU A 7 21.39 -10.79 12.91
C GLU A 7 20.69 -10.26 11.66
N VAL A 8 21.09 -9.09 11.17
CA VAL A 8 20.52 -8.48 9.96
C VAL A 8 20.94 -9.24 8.72
N ALA A 9 22.22 -9.64 8.65
CA ALA A 9 22.73 -10.47 7.56
C ALA A 9 22.03 -11.84 7.53
N ALA A 10 21.86 -12.47 8.70
CA ALA A 10 21.17 -13.75 8.83
C ALA A 10 19.70 -13.66 8.40
N TYR A 11 19.00 -12.58 8.76
CA TYR A 11 17.62 -12.34 8.34
C TYR A 11 17.50 -12.27 6.81
N PHE A 12 18.32 -11.46 6.14
CA PHE A 12 18.22 -11.30 4.69
C PHE A 12 18.64 -12.57 3.95
N GLU A 13 19.63 -13.32 4.44
CA GLU A 13 19.98 -14.62 3.89
C GLU A 13 18.80 -15.60 3.97
N ALA A 14 18.15 -15.71 5.13
CA ALA A 14 16.97 -16.55 5.31
C ALA A 14 15.79 -16.09 4.43
N LEU A 15 15.60 -14.77 4.27
CA LEU A 15 14.57 -14.21 3.39
C LEU A 15 14.82 -14.61 1.93
N LEU A 16 16.05 -14.49 1.44
CA LEU A 16 16.41 -14.89 0.08
C LEU A 16 16.21 -16.39 -0.14
N GLN A 17 16.69 -17.23 0.79
CA GLN A 17 16.56 -18.69 0.69
C GLN A 17 15.11 -19.18 0.75
N SER A 18 14.25 -18.52 1.53
CA SER A 18 12.85 -18.92 1.66
C SER A 18 11.95 -18.46 0.50
N ARG A 19 12.36 -17.42 -0.23
CA ARG A 19 11.56 -16.81 -1.31
C ARG A 19 12.05 -17.19 -2.70
N LEU A 20 13.33 -17.50 -2.86
CA LEU A 20 13.92 -17.81 -4.15
C LEU A 20 14.57 -19.19 -4.16
N HIS A 21 14.25 -19.97 -5.19
CA HIS A 21 14.98 -21.20 -5.48
C HIS A 21 16.32 -20.82 -6.14
N SER A 22 17.45 -21.04 -5.46
CA SER A 22 18.79 -20.61 -5.91
C SER A 22 18.87 -19.09 -6.18
N PRO A 23 18.88 -18.25 -5.12
CA PRO A 23 18.79 -16.79 -5.26
C PRO A 23 19.90 -16.25 -6.18
N PRO A 24 19.55 -15.46 -7.22
CA PRO A 24 20.51 -14.92 -8.18
C PRO A 24 21.27 -13.70 -7.61
N ILE A 25 20.98 -13.37 -6.35
CA ILE A 25 21.46 -12.21 -5.59
C ILE A 25 21.88 -12.65 -4.19
N ARG A 26 22.70 -11.83 -3.54
CA ARG A 26 23.08 -11.94 -2.14
C ARG A 26 23.03 -10.56 -1.48
N CYS A 27 22.67 -10.51 -0.21
CA CYS A 27 22.75 -9.30 0.59
C CYS A 27 24.12 -9.16 1.25
N GLY A 28 24.56 -7.94 1.52
CA GLY A 28 25.83 -7.66 2.18
C GLY A 28 25.96 -6.19 2.61
N PHE A 29 27.19 -5.75 2.85
CA PHE A 29 27.51 -4.39 3.30
C PHE A 29 28.47 -3.73 2.32
N ALA A 30 28.16 -2.50 1.91
CA ALA A 30 28.91 -1.71 0.93
C ALA A 30 29.70 -0.57 1.56
N GLY A 31 30.12 -0.73 2.82
CA GLY A 31 30.84 0.29 3.59
C GLY A 31 29.91 1.27 4.29
N ASP A 32 30.48 2.11 5.14
CA ASP A 32 29.72 3.00 6.02
C ASP A 32 28.91 4.05 5.27
N ASP A 33 29.39 4.49 4.10
CA ASP A 33 28.71 5.50 3.28
C ASP A 33 27.44 4.98 2.60
N LYS A 34 27.37 3.68 2.31
CA LYS A 34 26.28 3.06 1.54
C LYS A 34 25.43 2.10 2.37
N GLY A 35 25.97 1.59 3.47
CA GLY A 35 25.28 0.65 4.35
C GLY A 35 25.00 -0.69 3.69
N LYS A 36 23.78 -1.19 3.87
CA LYS A 36 23.32 -2.48 3.34
C LYS A 36 23.19 -2.44 1.83
N ALA A 37 23.58 -3.51 1.15
CA ALA A 37 23.55 -3.60 -0.30
C ALA A 37 23.15 -4.99 -0.80
N MET A 38 22.66 -5.03 -2.03
CA MET A 38 22.41 -6.25 -2.79
C MET A 38 23.46 -6.40 -3.88
N PHE A 39 23.96 -7.61 -4.07
CA PHE A 39 24.95 -7.96 -5.08
C PHE A 39 24.44 -9.11 -5.94
N ALA A 40 24.85 -9.17 -7.20
CA ALA A 40 24.64 -10.34 -8.02
C ALA A 40 25.37 -11.56 -7.41
N GLY A 41 24.66 -12.68 -7.29
CA GLY A 41 25.19 -13.98 -6.87
C GLY A 41 25.68 -14.82 -8.06
N LYS A 42 25.25 -14.47 -9.28
CA LYS A 42 25.67 -15.08 -10.55
C LYS A 42 25.64 -14.04 -11.68
N ALA A 43 26.12 -14.41 -12.85
CA ALA A 43 25.87 -13.62 -14.06
C ALA A 43 24.36 -13.59 -14.37
N LEU A 44 23.83 -12.39 -14.60
CA LEU A 44 22.42 -12.12 -14.90
C LEU A 44 22.28 -11.74 -16.37
N LYS A 45 21.23 -12.22 -17.03
CA LYS A 45 20.89 -11.80 -18.40
C LYS A 45 19.97 -10.59 -18.38
N ALA A 46 20.00 -9.79 -19.46
CA ALA A 46 19.01 -8.73 -19.65
C ALA A 46 17.59 -9.33 -19.64
N GLY A 47 16.68 -8.72 -18.86
CA GLY A 47 15.30 -9.18 -18.68
C GLY A 47 15.11 -10.37 -17.73
N GLU A 48 16.17 -10.92 -17.13
CA GLU A 48 16.03 -11.97 -16.11
C GLU A 48 15.43 -11.37 -14.82
N PRO A 49 14.29 -11.89 -14.31
CA PRO A 49 13.74 -11.44 -13.04
C PRO A 49 14.69 -11.75 -11.89
N ILE A 50 15.09 -10.72 -11.16
CA ILE A 50 16.05 -10.84 -10.05
C ILE A 50 15.32 -11.16 -8.74
N TRP A 51 14.18 -10.51 -8.50
CA TRP A 51 13.39 -10.60 -7.28
C TRP A 51 11.96 -10.14 -7.56
N THR A 52 11.00 -10.71 -6.82
CA THR A 52 9.62 -10.21 -6.77
C THR A 52 9.15 -10.33 -5.34
N GLU A 53 8.59 -9.24 -4.80
CA GLU A 53 8.00 -9.23 -3.47
C GLU A 53 6.65 -8.53 -3.49
N ALA A 54 5.77 -8.97 -2.60
CA ALA A 54 4.63 -8.17 -2.21
C ALA A 54 5.10 -7.08 -1.23
N PRO A 55 4.56 -5.86 -1.32
CA PRO A 55 4.90 -4.80 -0.37
C PRO A 55 4.54 -5.22 1.06
N PHE A 56 5.37 -4.81 2.03
CA PHE A 56 5.07 -5.10 3.43
C PHE A 56 3.73 -4.50 3.85
N VAL A 57 3.50 -3.24 3.46
CA VAL A 57 2.21 -2.55 3.49
C VAL A 57 2.13 -1.66 2.26
N ALA A 58 0.92 -1.38 1.80
CA ALA A 58 0.66 -0.44 0.72
C ALA A 58 -0.72 0.20 0.91
N MET A 59 -0.91 1.33 0.27
CA MET A 59 -2.20 2.03 0.22
C MET A 59 -2.32 2.74 -1.12
N GLN A 60 -3.56 2.92 -1.55
CA GLN A 60 -3.86 3.81 -2.66
C GLN A 60 -3.90 5.24 -2.13
N HIS A 61 -3.23 6.16 -2.82
CA HIS A 61 -3.31 7.60 -2.54
C HIS A 61 -4.76 8.07 -2.69
N GLU A 62 -5.25 8.91 -1.77
CA GLU A 62 -6.66 9.32 -1.75
C GLU A 62 -7.06 10.10 -3.01
N ASP A 63 -6.20 11.03 -3.47
CA ASP A 63 -6.41 11.76 -4.73
C ASP A 63 -6.56 10.84 -5.96
N ASN A 64 -5.96 9.65 -5.94
CA ASN A 64 -6.07 8.72 -7.06
C ASN A 64 -7.46 8.07 -7.15
N LYS A 65 -8.23 8.02 -6.06
CA LYS A 65 -9.55 7.37 -6.02
C LYS A 65 -10.61 8.12 -6.81
N GLU A 66 -10.45 9.42 -7.03
CA GLU A 66 -11.32 10.20 -7.92
C GLU A 66 -11.25 9.68 -9.37
N PHE A 67 -10.08 9.19 -9.77
CA PHE A 67 -9.83 8.73 -11.14
C PHE A 67 -10.09 7.24 -11.33
N VAL A 68 -9.66 6.43 -10.36
CA VAL A 68 -9.74 4.97 -10.41
C VAL A 68 -9.76 4.40 -9.01
N ASP A 69 -10.75 3.58 -8.67
CA ASP A 69 -10.69 2.76 -7.45
C ASP A 69 -9.84 1.51 -7.70
N CYS A 70 -9.13 1.03 -6.69
CA CYS A 70 -8.46 -0.26 -6.73
C CYS A 70 -8.78 -1.12 -5.50
N CYS A 71 -8.52 -2.42 -5.62
CA CYS A 71 -8.65 -3.33 -4.49
C CYS A 71 -7.68 -2.93 -3.36
N ASP A 72 -8.18 -2.68 -2.14
CA ASP A 72 -7.34 -2.26 -1.01
C ASP A 72 -6.30 -3.32 -0.55
N ASN A 73 -6.41 -4.56 -1.05
CA ASN A 73 -5.43 -5.62 -0.80
C ASN A 73 -4.37 -5.75 -1.91
N CYS A 74 -4.79 -5.85 -3.18
CA CYS A 74 -3.90 -6.22 -4.28
C CYS A 74 -3.71 -5.12 -5.33
N PHE A 75 -4.35 -3.97 -5.16
CA PHE A 75 -4.25 -2.79 -6.02
C PHE A 75 -4.63 -3.03 -7.48
N VAL A 76 -5.31 -4.15 -7.77
CA VAL A 76 -5.93 -4.37 -9.07
C VAL A 76 -7.00 -3.27 -9.29
N PRO A 77 -6.97 -2.55 -10.41
CA PRO A 77 -8.00 -1.56 -10.72
C PRO A 77 -9.40 -2.17 -10.74
N LEU A 78 -10.36 -1.48 -10.12
CA LEU A 78 -11.78 -1.81 -10.06
C LEU A 78 -12.54 -0.91 -11.04
N ILE A 79 -12.13 -0.94 -12.31
CA ILE A 79 -12.71 -0.11 -13.36
C ILE A 79 -13.98 -0.78 -13.89
N ASP A 80 -15.09 -0.06 -13.84
CA ASP A 80 -16.26 -0.37 -14.66
C ASP A 80 -16.03 0.22 -16.06
N SER A 81 -15.61 -0.64 -17.00
CA SER A 81 -15.28 -0.27 -18.38
C SER A 81 -16.46 0.41 -19.07
N LYS A 82 -17.69 -0.03 -18.81
CA LYS A 82 -18.91 0.51 -19.43
C LYS A 82 -19.26 1.88 -18.87
N ALA A 83 -19.16 2.06 -17.56
CA ALA A 83 -19.37 3.37 -16.94
C ALA A 83 -18.31 4.38 -17.41
N CYS A 84 -17.05 3.95 -17.53
CA CYS A 84 -15.98 4.77 -18.07
C CYS A 84 -16.22 5.17 -19.54
N TRP A 85 -16.64 4.23 -20.38
CA TRP A 85 -17.02 4.50 -21.77
C TRP A 85 -18.17 5.51 -21.86
N ALA A 86 -19.23 5.32 -21.06
CA ALA A 86 -20.36 6.23 -21.01
C ALA A 86 -19.94 7.67 -20.60
N ARG A 87 -19.06 7.82 -19.60
CA ARG A 87 -18.53 9.12 -19.17
C ARG A 87 -17.75 9.82 -20.28
N VAL A 88 -16.88 9.10 -21.00
CA VAL A 88 -16.11 9.66 -22.13
C VAL A 88 -17.05 10.14 -23.24
N MET A 89 -18.07 9.34 -23.57
CA MET A 89 -19.05 9.69 -24.59
C MET A 89 -19.93 10.89 -24.19
N ALA A 90 -20.28 11.02 -22.90
CA ALA A 90 -21.02 12.16 -22.38
C ALA A 90 -20.20 13.46 -22.47
N ASN A 91 -18.94 13.44 -22.04
CA ASN A 91 -18.07 14.63 -22.09
C ASN A 91 -17.73 15.05 -23.54
N LYS A 92 -17.71 14.11 -24.49
CA LYS A 92 -17.51 14.41 -25.91
C LYS A 92 -18.65 15.26 -26.50
N ALA A 93 -19.88 15.05 -26.04
CA ALA A 93 -21.05 15.81 -26.50
C ALA A 93 -21.04 17.29 -26.06
N GLU A 94 -20.27 17.64 -25.02
CA GLU A 94 -20.16 19.02 -24.52
C GLU A 94 -19.21 19.91 -25.35
N VAL A 95 -18.34 19.31 -26.18
CA VAL A 95 -17.33 20.03 -26.99
C VAL A 95 -17.81 20.26 -28.44
N GLU A 96 -18.97 19.72 -28.84
CA GLU A 96 -19.54 19.90 -30.19
C GLU A 96 -20.23 21.28 -30.36
N GLY A 97 -19.43 22.35 -30.21
CA GLY A 97 -19.80 23.74 -30.50
C GLY A 97 -19.21 24.30 -31.81
N GLU A 98 -18.21 23.65 -32.42
CA GLU A 98 -17.62 24.11 -33.69
C GLU A 98 -17.27 22.93 -34.60
N ALA A 99 -18.01 22.83 -35.71
CA ALA A 99 -17.77 22.06 -36.94
C ALA A 99 -16.73 20.91 -36.86
N ALA A 100 -17.09 19.78 -36.25
CA ALA A 100 -16.33 18.55 -36.40
C ALA A 100 -16.67 17.88 -37.76
N PRO A 101 -15.67 17.49 -38.58
CA PRO A 101 -15.93 16.77 -39.83
C PRO A 101 -16.57 15.42 -39.52
N ALA A 102 -17.54 15.02 -40.35
CA ALA A 102 -18.16 13.70 -40.29
C ALA A 102 -17.13 12.63 -40.65
N ASP A 103 -16.43 12.09 -39.65
CA ASP A 103 -15.58 10.92 -39.79
C ASP A 103 -16.37 9.66 -39.42
N GLU A 104 -16.40 8.70 -40.35
CA GLU A 104 -17.22 7.47 -40.30
C GLU A 104 -16.69 6.41 -39.32
N ASN A 105 -15.54 6.65 -38.68
CA ASN A 105 -14.96 5.76 -37.66
C ASN A 105 -15.29 6.21 -36.23
N LYS A 106 -16.57 6.15 -35.86
CA LYS A 106 -16.96 6.29 -34.44
C LYS A 106 -16.60 5.01 -33.70
N ALA A 107 -15.57 5.06 -32.86
CA ALA A 107 -15.27 4.00 -31.92
C ALA A 107 -16.53 3.64 -31.09
N SER A 108 -16.81 2.36 -30.97
CA SER A 108 -17.94 1.78 -30.25
C SER A 108 -17.51 1.21 -28.89
N GLU A 109 -18.49 0.92 -28.02
CA GLU A 109 -18.23 0.17 -26.77
C GLU A 109 -17.55 -1.17 -27.06
N ALA A 110 -17.91 -1.83 -28.16
CA ALA A 110 -17.30 -3.08 -28.58
C ALA A 110 -15.82 -2.91 -28.98
N ASP A 111 -15.45 -1.78 -29.60
CA ASP A 111 -14.06 -1.47 -29.92
C ASP A 111 -13.23 -1.21 -28.64
N PHE A 112 -13.84 -0.56 -27.64
CA PHE A 112 -13.23 -0.34 -26.33
C PHE A 112 -13.01 -1.64 -25.55
N GLU A 113 -14.02 -2.51 -25.49
CA GLU A 113 -13.93 -3.82 -24.86
C GLU A 113 -12.92 -4.73 -25.59
N ALA A 114 -12.86 -4.68 -26.92
CA ALA A 114 -11.85 -5.40 -27.69
C ALA A 114 -10.42 -4.89 -27.41
N ALA A 115 -10.24 -3.58 -27.22
CA ALA A 115 -8.95 -3.00 -26.84
C ALA A 115 -8.54 -3.42 -25.42
N ILE A 116 -9.46 -3.40 -24.46
CA ILE A 116 -9.22 -3.91 -23.10
C ILE A 116 -8.83 -5.39 -23.15
N ALA A 117 -9.60 -6.21 -23.86
CA ALA A 117 -9.31 -7.64 -24.00
C ALA A 117 -7.95 -7.90 -24.66
N PHE A 118 -7.57 -7.10 -25.66
CA PHE A 118 -6.25 -7.16 -26.28
C PHE A 118 -5.13 -6.85 -25.28
N LEU A 119 -5.26 -5.76 -24.52
CA LEU A 119 -4.30 -5.35 -23.48
C LEU A 119 -4.20 -6.37 -22.33
N MET A 120 -5.30 -7.07 -22.02
CA MET A 120 -5.34 -8.13 -20.99
C MET A 120 -4.78 -9.47 -21.48
N LYS A 121 -4.84 -9.75 -22.79
CA LYS A 121 -4.45 -11.04 -23.39
C LYS A 121 -2.97 -11.12 -23.75
N GLU A 122 -2.31 -9.99 -24.03
CA GLU A 122 -0.95 -9.99 -24.60
C GLU A 122 0.02 -9.09 -23.83
N GLY A 123 0.67 -9.66 -22.82
CA GLY A 123 2.07 -9.31 -22.60
C GLY A 123 2.87 -9.93 -23.74
N GLY A 124 3.32 -9.11 -24.70
CA GLY A 124 4.31 -9.41 -25.74
C GLY A 124 4.01 -10.54 -26.74
N LYS A 125 4.52 -10.42 -27.97
CA LYS A 125 4.43 -11.49 -28.99
C LYS A 125 5.39 -12.66 -28.70
N SER A 126 6.29 -12.51 -27.72
CA SER A 126 7.14 -13.57 -27.17
C SER A 126 7.40 -13.34 -25.67
N PRO A 127 7.87 -14.37 -24.93
CA PRO A 127 8.33 -14.24 -23.55
C PRO A 127 9.47 -13.22 -23.35
N GLU A 128 10.21 -12.86 -24.40
CA GLU A 128 11.25 -11.83 -24.36
C GLU A 128 10.70 -10.39 -24.56
N GLU A 129 9.55 -10.25 -25.20
CA GLU A 129 8.84 -8.98 -25.44
C GLU A 129 7.73 -8.71 -24.41
N SER A 130 7.34 -9.74 -23.66
CA SER A 130 6.33 -9.67 -22.61
C SER A 130 6.93 -9.17 -21.30
N TYR A 131 7.30 -7.90 -21.25
CA TYR A 131 7.91 -7.32 -20.05
C TYR A 131 6.92 -7.02 -18.92
N PHE A 132 5.62 -7.14 -19.19
CA PHE A 132 4.58 -6.87 -18.21
C PHE A 132 3.51 -7.95 -18.27
N SER A 133 3.09 -8.47 -17.12
CA SER A 133 1.73 -8.98 -16.96
C SER A 133 0.79 -7.77 -17.05
N VAL A 134 0.46 -7.36 -18.29
CA VAL A 134 0.26 -5.95 -18.67
C VAL A 134 -0.76 -5.23 -17.82
N PHE A 135 -2.00 -5.70 -17.71
CA PHE A 135 -2.99 -5.10 -16.81
C PHE A 135 -4.05 -6.14 -16.48
N LYS A 136 -4.44 -6.26 -15.21
CA LYS A 136 -5.60 -7.05 -14.80
C LYS A 136 -6.67 -6.08 -14.32
N LEU A 137 -7.90 -6.21 -14.83
CA LEU A 137 -9.07 -5.56 -14.27
C LEU A 137 -9.80 -6.56 -13.38
N ALA A 138 -10.40 -6.09 -12.29
CA ALA A 138 -11.26 -6.95 -11.50
C ALA A 138 -12.57 -7.22 -12.25
N GLU A 139 -12.97 -8.49 -12.30
CA GLU A 139 -14.26 -8.91 -12.86
C GLU A 139 -15.41 -8.66 -11.87
N THR A 140 -15.09 -8.56 -10.58
CA THR A 140 -16.05 -8.43 -9.48
C THR A 140 -15.58 -7.44 -8.44
N GLN A 141 -16.53 -6.85 -7.71
CA GLN A 141 -16.27 -5.98 -6.57
C GLN A 141 -17.05 -6.48 -5.36
N VAL A 142 -16.39 -6.55 -4.20
CA VAL A 142 -17.03 -6.76 -2.89
C VAL A 142 -16.66 -5.61 -1.98
N LYS A 143 -17.55 -5.25 -1.07
CA LYS A 143 -17.36 -4.13 -0.12
C LYS A 143 -17.29 -4.61 1.32
N CYS A 144 -16.52 -3.90 2.14
CA CYS A 144 -16.71 -3.89 3.58
C CYS A 144 -17.86 -2.95 3.95
N THR A 145 -18.43 -3.10 5.14
CA THR A 145 -19.47 -2.20 5.68
C THR A 145 -18.96 -0.77 5.89
N CYS A 146 -17.65 -0.58 5.97
CA CYS A 146 -17.02 0.74 6.03
C CYS A 146 -16.75 1.38 4.65
N GLY A 147 -17.27 0.79 3.57
CA GLY A 147 -17.12 1.30 2.21
C GLY A 147 -15.86 0.87 1.46
N VAL A 148 -14.85 0.29 2.13
CA VAL A 148 -13.61 -0.17 1.47
C VAL A 148 -13.92 -1.30 0.48
N VAL A 149 -13.30 -1.23 -0.70
CA VAL A 149 -13.57 -2.07 -1.86
C VAL A 149 -12.46 -3.10 -2.11
N TYR A 150 -12.85 -4.29 -2.54
CA TYR A 150 -11.95 -5.39 -2.89
C TYR A 150 -12.39 -6.08 -4.18
N CYS A 151 -11.46 -6.67 -4.91
CA CYS A 151 -11.79 -7.42 -6.13
C CYS A 151 -12.43 -8.79 -5.87
N SER A 152 -12.36 -9.30 -4.63
CA SER A 152 -12.90 -10.62 -4.24
C SER A 152 -13.01 -10.75 -2.72
N ASP A 153 -13.83 -11.69 -2.26
CA ASP A 153 -13.89 -12.07 -0.83
C ASP A 153 -12.54 -12.56 -0.30
N ASN A 154 -11.72 -13.19 -1.16
CA ASN A 154 -10.38 -13.60 -0.77
C ASN A 154 -9.49 -12.40 -0.44
N CYS A 155 -9.49 -11.37 -1.28
CA CYS A 155 -8.76 -10.12 -1.00
C CYS A 155 -9.28 -9.41 0.25
N LYS A 156 -10.60 -9.39 0.45
CA LYS A 156 -11.22 -8.84 1.66
C LYS A 156 -10.74 -9.58 2.93
N LYS A 157 -10.71 -10.91 2.91
CA LYS A 157 -10.24 -11.74 4.03
C LYS A 157 -8.74 -11.56 4.30
N ILE A 158 -7.92 -11.48 3.26
CA ILE A 158 -6.47 -11.23 3.41
C ILE A 158 -6.24 -9.85 4.04
N ALA A 159 -6.89 -8.80 3.54
CA ALA A 159 -6.79 -7.46 4.13
C ALA A 159 -7.25 -7.45 5.59
N TYR A 160 -8.37 -8.12 5.89
CA TYR A 160 -8.88 -8.29 7.26
C TYR A 160 -7.81 -8.86 8.19
N ALA A 161 -7.23 -10.01 7.83
CA ALA A 161 -6.21 -10.69 8.63
C ALA A 161 -4.88 -9.90 8.72
N GLN A 162 -4.57 -9.03 7.77
CA GLN A 162 -3.30 -8.30 7.75
C GLN A 162 -3.35 -6.93 8.41
N HIS A 163 -4.47 -6.21 8.35
CA HIS A 163 -4.56 -4.86 8.91
C HIS A 163 -6.00 -4.38 9.14
N HIS A 164 -6.94 -4.75 8.25
CA HIS A 164 -8.25 -4.12 8.21
C HIS A 164 -9.08 -4.41 9.46
N ALA A 165 -8.91 -5.56 10.13
CA ALA A 165 -9.57 -5.85 11.41
C ALA A 165 -9.34 -4.76 12.48
N LEU A 166 -8.13 -4.19 12.53
CA LEU A 166 -7.77 -3.14 13.49
C LEU A 166 -7.95 -1.71 12.98
N LEU A 167 -8.11 -1.52 11.67
CA LEU A 167 -8.22 -0.20 11.03
C LEU A 167 -9.62 0.11 10.47
N CYS A 168 -10.56 -0.83 10.55
CA CYS A 168 -11.90 -0.64 10.04
C CYS A 168 -12.67 0.35 10.94
N PRO A 169 -13.27 1.42 10.39
CA PRO A 169 -14.21 2.25 11.12
C PRO A 169 -15.62 1.63 11.15
N ARG A 170 -15.80 0.43 10.57
CA ARG A 170 -17.02 -0.40 10.56
C ARG A 170 -18.24 0.19 9.85
N THR A 171 -18.27 1.50 9.66
CA THR A 171 -19.34 2.31 9.05
C THR A 171 -18.74 3.27 8.04
N GLU A 172 -19.51 3.71 7.05
CA GLU A 172 -19.06 4.67 6.03
C GLU A 172 -18.99 6.09 6.59
N GLU A 173 -19.82 6.39 7.60
CA GLU A 173 -19.94 7.68 8.27
C GLU A 173 -18.72 8.01 9.14
N ARG A 174 -17.93 7.01 9.52
CA ARG A 174 -16.67 7.17 10.28
C ARG A 174 -16.83 7.96 11.58
N GLU A 175 -17.94 7.78 12.28
CA GLU A 175 -18.25 8.53 13.51
C GLU A 175 -17.50 8.00 14.75
N ASN A 176 -16.93 6.80 14.69
CA ASN A 176 -16.18 6.20 15.80
C ASN A 176 -14.71 6.63 15.88
N ALA A 177 -13.98 6.17 16.90
CA ALA A 177 -12.62 6.66 17.15
C ALA A 177 -11.64 6.31 16.02
N MET A 178 -11.78 5.13 15.40
CA MET A 178 -10.97 4.79 14.22
C MET A 178 -11.35 5.65 13.00
N GLY A 179 -12.63 5.97 12.84
CA GLY A 179 -13.08 6.92 11.82
C GLY A 179 -12.50 8.33 12.02
N GLN A 180 -12.43 8.81 13.26
CA GLN A 180 -11.77 10.07 13.61
C GLN A 180 -10.27 10.06 13.27
N PHE A 181 -9.57 8.96 13.55
CA PHE A 181 -8.18 8.78 13.10
C PHE A 181 -8.06 8.88 11.57
N LEU A 182 -8.88 8.15 10.82
CA LEU A 182 -8.84 8.19 9.36
C LEU A 182 -9.11 9.59 8.84
N ASN A 183 -10.14 10.27 9.34
CA ASN A 183 -10.46 11.64 8.94
C ASN A 183 -9.33 12.62 9.28
N HIS A 184 -8.68 12.48 10.45
CA HIS A 184 -7.49 13.25 10.80
C HIS A 184 -6.36 13.06 9.80
N THR A 185 -6.09 11.81 9.38
CA THR A 185 -5.03 11.55 8.37
C THR A 185 -5.36 12.11 7.00
N LEU A 186 -6.64 12.12 6.60
CA LEU A 186 -7.08 12.69 5.32
C LEU A 186 -6.82 14.19 5.23
N VAL A 187 -6.95 14.92 6.34
CA VAL A 187 -6.78 16.38 6.37
C VAL A 187 -5.36 16.83 6.70
N THR A 188 -4.52 15.94 7.25
CA THR A 188 -3.15 16.27 7.67
C THR A 188 -2.08 15.61 6.81
N ASN A 189 -1.92 14.29 6.94
CA ASN A 189 -0.99 13.51 6.15
C ASN A 189 -1.42 12.04 6.09
N GLU A 190 -1.76 11.57 4.89
CA GLU A 190 -2.25 10.21 4.68
C GLU A 190 -1.17 9.14 4.91
N ILE A 191 0.12 9.49 4.95
CA ILE A 191 1.21 8.53 5.26
C ILE A 191 1.00 7.83 6.60
N PHE A 192 0.27 8.47 7.53
CA PHE A 192 -0.08 7.89 8.81
C PHE A 192 -1.01 6.68 8.68
N GLN A 193 -1.81 6.57 7.62
CA GLN A 193 -2.56 5.34 7.33
C GLN A 193 -1.62 4.18 6.97
N LEU A 194 -0.55 4.45 6.22
CA LEU A 194 0.48 3.45 5.92
C LEU A 194 1.21 3.00 7.20
N ALA A 195 1.56 3.95 8.06
CA ALA A 195 2.16 3.66 9.37
C ALA A 195 1.21 2.84 10.26
N ALA A 196 -0.09 3.16 10.26
CA ALA A 196 -1.09 2.38 10.99
C ALA A 196 -1.23 0.95 10.45
N LYS A 197 -1.15 0.75 9.11
CA LYS A 197 -1.09 -0.61 8.52
C LYS A 197 0.12 -1.40 9.03
N VAL A 198 1.28 -0.76 9.22
CA VAL A 198 2.46 -1.41 9.81
C VAL A 198 2.17 -1.88 11.23
N VAL A 199 1.65 -1.01 12.08
CA VAL A 199 1.34 -1.34 13.48
C VAL A 199 0.27 -2.43 13.55
N ALA A 200 -0.82 -2.30 12.79
CA ALA A 200 -1.89 -3.28 12.74
C ALA A 200 -1.38 -4.67 12.31
N LYS A 201 -0.51 -4.73 11.30
CA LYS A 201 0.09 -5.99 10.84
C LYS A 201 0.97 -6.66 11.89
N ILE A 202 1.76 -5.88 12.62
CA ILE A 202 2.57 -6.39 13.74
C ILE A 202 1.66 -6.91 14.85
N LEU A 203 0.62 -6.17 15.23
CA LEU A 203 -0.29 -6.55 16.30
C LEU A 203 -1.08 -7.82 15.94
N LEU A 204 -1.62 -7.91 14.73
CA LEU A 204 -2.36 -9.11 14.29
C LEU A 204 -1.43 -10.33 14.17
N LEU A 205 -0.19 -10.14 13.75
CA LEU A 205 0.80 -11.21 13.75
C LEU A 205 1.15 -11.65 15.19
N PHE A 206 1.30 -10.71 16.11
CA PHE A 206 1.47 -11.02 17.54
C PHE A 206 0.25 -11.75 18.12
N VAL A 207 -0.98 -11.32 17.80
CA VAL A 207 -2.20 -12.03 18.21
C VAL A 207 -2.21 -13.47 17.69
N ALA A 208 -1.70 -13.70 16.48
CA ALA A 208 -1.63 -15.03 15.89
C ALA A 208 -0.52 -15.92 16.50
N THR A 209 0.64 -15.35 16.86
CA THR A 209 1.83 -16.14 17.25
C THR A 209 2.19 -16.05 18.73
N GLN A 210 1.67 -15.04 19.43
CA GLN A 210 2.08 -14.61 20.76
C GLN A 210 3.59 -14.33 20.88
N ASP A 211 4.24 -14.01 19.76
CA ASP A 211 5.66 -13.70 19.68
C ASP A 211 5.88 -12.31 19.09
N VAL A 212 6.16 -11.34 19.96
CA VAL A 212 6.40 -9.95 19.56
C VAL A 212 7.71 -9.76 18.79
N ALA A 213 8.73 -10.59 19.07
CA ALA A 213 10.00 -10.51 18.39
C ALA A 213 9.83 -10.98 16.94
N GLN A 214 9.15 -12.11 16.73
CA GLN A 214 8.76 -12.58 15.41
C GLN A 214 7.88 -11.56 14.68
N ALA A 215 6.88 -11.00 15.36
CA ALA A 215 5.93 -10.08 14.74
C ALA A 215 6.59 -8.79 14.23
N ARG A 216 7.59 -8.28 14.97
CA ARG A 216 8.33 -7.08 14.62
C ARG A 216 9.55 -7.33 13.73
N LEU A 217 10.00 -8.59 13.63
CA LEU A 217 11.24 -8.93 12.94
C LEU A 217 11.39 -8.24 11.58
N PRO A 218 10.39 -8.24 10.67
CA PRO A 218 10.54 -7.58 9.38
C PRO A 218 10.88 -6.09 9.49
N VAL A 219 10.20 -5.36 10.39
CA VAL A 219 10.40 -3.90 10.54
C VAL A 219 11.69 -3.57 11.31
N ASP A 220 12.12 -4.44 12.23
CA ASP A 220 13.33 -4.22 13.01
C ASP A 220 14.61 -4.32 12.17
N MET A 221 14.54 -4.89 10.96
CA MET A 221 15.65 -4.99 10.02
C MET A 221 15.84 -3.74 9.16
N PHE A 222 14.92 -2.78 9.18
CA PHE A 222 15.03 -1.53 8.41
C PHE A 222 15.73 -0.41 9.19
N CYS A 223 16.33 0.53 8.45
CA CYS A 223 16.86 1.76 9.04
C CYS A 223 15.69 2.60 9.54
N LYS A 224 15.78 3.09 10.78
CA LYS A 224 14.74 3.89 11.43
C LYS A 224 15.39 5.18 11.92
N LEU A 225 15.35 6.21 11.09
CA LEU A 225 15.52 7.57 11.57
C LEU A 225 14.13 8.11 11.95
N PRO A 226 14.03 8.97 12.97
CA PRO A 226 12.80 9.67 13.25
C PRO A 226 12.27 10.40 12.02
N TRP A 227 10.95 10.42 11.84
CA TRP A 227 10.31 10.99 10.65
C TRP A 227 10.77 12.43 10.36
N TRP A 228 10.79 13.27 11.39
CA TRP A 228 11.23 14.67 11.33
C TRP A 228 12.72 14.83 11.02
N GLU A 229 13.55 13.79 11.11
CA GLU A 229 14.95 13.88 10.66
C GLU A 229 15.10 13.59 9.17
N VAL A 230 14.10 12.96 8.55
CA VAL A 230 14.14 12.52 7.15
C VAL A 230 13.39 13.47 6.22
N ILE A 231 12.34 14.10 6.72
CA ILE A 231 11.42 14.91 5.90
C ILE A 231 11.61 16.42 6.05
N THR A 232 12.54 16.86 6.92
CA THR A 232 12.86 18.28 7.09
C THR A 232 14.25 18.59 6.55
N SER A 233 14.38 19.68 5.81
CA SER A 233 15.65 20.27 5.40
C SER A 233 15.71 21.75 5.77
N GLU A 234 16.91 22.34 5.77
CA GLU A 234 17.06 23.79 5.99
C GLU A 234 16.42 24.62 4.88
N ASP A 235 16.21 24.03 3.70
CA ASP A 235 15.57 24.67 2.55
C ASP A 235 14.05 24.85 2.75
N ASP A 236 13.45 24.15 3.71
CA ASP A 236 12.01 24.18 4.00
C ASP A 236 11.61 25.27 5.00
N LEU A 237 12.57 26.03 5.54
CA LEU A 237 12.34 26.97 6.65
C LEU A 237 11.77 28.31 6.18
N GLU A 238 10.80 28.83 6.93
CA GLU A 238 10.31 30.20 6.78
C GLU A 238 11.30 31.22 7.38
N GLU A 239 11.22 32.49 6.96
CA GLU A 239 12.13 33.54 7.45
C GLU A 239 12.02 33.71 8.97
N GLY A 240 13.13 33.45 9.67
CA GLY A 240 13.21 33.54 11.13
C GLY A 240 12.85 32.26 11.88
N GLU A 241 12.47 31.18 11.18
CA GLU A 241 12.24 29.86 11.79
C GLU A 241 13.53 29.04 11.87
N THR A 242 13.74 28.37 13.00
CA THR A 242 14.84 27.40 13.16
C THR A 242 14.42 26.00 12.73
N LEU A 243 15.38 25.17 12.33
CA LEU A 243 15.13 23.77 11.98
C LEU A 243 14.48 22.98 13.12
N GLU A 244 14.80 23.32 14.37
CA GLU A 244 14.23 22.63 15.53
C GLU A 244 12.76 22.99 15.76
N GLU A 245 12.40 24.27 15.60
CA GLU A 245 11.00 24.72 15.64
C GLU A 245 10.18 24.08 14.52
N TYR A 246 10.76 23.95 13.32
CA TYR A 246 10.10 23.26 12.22
C TYR A 246 9.90 21.76 12.52
N ARG A 247 10.90 21.08 13.09
CA ARG A 247 10.80 19.67 13.53
C ARG A 247 9.76 19.47 14.63
N ASP A 248 9.58 20.45 15.52
CA ASP A 248 8.56 20.41 16.57
C ASP A 248 7.13 20.33 16.01
N LYS A 249 6.86 20.97 14.85
CA LYS A 249 5.57 20.84 14.16
C LYS A 249 5.25 19.37 13.82
N PHE A 250 6.23 18.62 13.33
CA PHE A 250 6.07 17.21 12.98
C PHE A 250 5.97 16.29 14.21
N ARG A 251 6.72 16.60 15.28
CA ARG A 251 6.58 15.89 16.57
C ARG A 251 5.19 16.09 17.16
N ALA A 252 4.69 17.31 17.14
CA ALA A 252 3.33 17.62 17.58
C ALA A 252 2.28 16.89 16.73
N LEU A 253 2.44 16.90 15.40
CA LEU A 253 1.54 16.21 14.49
C LEU A 253 1.52 14.68 14.71
N ILE A 254 2.68 14.04 14.89
CA ILE A 254 2.76 12.62 15.25
C ILE A 254 2.02 12.35 16.55
N SER A 255 2.22 13.20 17.57
CA SER A 255 1.65 12.99 18.89
C SER A 255 0.12 13.03 18.84
N GLN A 256 -0.45 14.04 18.19
CA GLN A 256 -1.89 14.16 17.96
C GLN A 256 -2.44 12.97 17.15
N THR A 257 -1.73 12.59 16.09
CA THR A 257 -2.12 11.45 15.25
C THR A 257 -2.13 10.15 16.03
N PHE A 258 -1.12 9.95 16.90
CA PHE A 258 -1.01 8.77 17.73
C PHE A 258 -2.14 8.68 18.76
N GLU A 259 -2.59 9.80 19.34
CA GLU A 259 -3.74 9.82 20.25
C GLU A 259 -5.02 9.32 19.56
N HIS A 260 -5.32 9.85 18.37
CA HIS A 260 -6.46 9.39 17.57
C HIS A 260 -6.33 7.91 17.20
N PHE A 261 -5.15 7.49 16.72
CA PHE A 261 -4.90 6.11 16.34
C PHE A 261 -5.07 5.15 17.52
N SER A 262 -4.50 5.49 18.67
CA SER A 262 -4.55 4.68 19.89
C SER A 262 -6.00 4.51 20.39
N GLY A 263 -6.80 5.58 20.34
CA GLY A 263 -8.23 5.51 20.65
C GLY A 263 -8.99 4.54 19.75
N GLY A 264 -8.82 4.68 18.43
CA GLY A 264 -9.45 3.78 17.45
C GLY A 264 -8.97 2.34 17.54
N LEU A 265 -7.68 2.15 17.81
CA LEU A 265 -7.08 0.83 17.97
C LEU A 265 -7.67 0.11 19.18
N LYS A 266 -7.75 0.78 20.33
CA LYS A 266 -8.34 0.20 21.55
C LYS A 266 -9.79 -0.18 21.33
N GLU A 267 -10.57 0.67 20.69
CA GLU A 267 -11.97 0.37 20.35
C GLU A 267 -12.10 -0.87 19.46
N ASN A 268 -11.25 -1.01 18.44
CA ASN A 268 -11.24 -2.18 17.57
C ASN A 268 -10.75 -3.45 18.28
N LEU A 269 -9.78 -3.35 19.20
CA LEU A 269 -9.33 -4.49 20.01
C LEU A 269 -10.46 -5.02 20.91
N VAL A 270 -11.22 -4.14 21.57
CA VAL A 270 -12.41 -4.55 22.36
C VAL A 270 -13.45 -5.24 21.48
N HIS A 271 -13.64 -4.76 20.25
CA HIS A 271 -14.54 -5.40 19.31
C HIS A 271 -14.06 -6.83 18.96
N LEU A 272 -12.78 -7.01 18.62
CA LEU A 272 -12.21 -8.32 18.31
C LEU A 272 -12.23 -9.27 19.52
N GLU A 273 -12.00 -8.77 20.74
CA GLU A 273 -12.13 -9.55 21.98
C GLU A 273 -13.55 -10.10 22.12
N GLY A 274 -14.57 -9.24 21.91
CA GLY A 274 -15.98 -9.63 21.96
C GLY A 274 -16.38 -10.66 20.88
N GLN A 275 -15.64 -10.74 19.77
CA GLN A 275 -15.81 -11.78 18.74
C GLN A 275 -14.97 -13.04 19.01
N GLY A 276 -14.12 -13.05 20.04
CA GLY A 276 -13.18 -14.15 20.31
C GLY A 276 -12.00 -14.22 19.34
N GLU A 277 -11.67 -13.12 18.66
CA GLU A 277 -10.65 -13.07 17.60
C GLU A 277 -9.25 -12.68 18.11
N LEU A 278 -9.09 -12.46 19.42
CA LEU A 278 -7.79 -12.16 20.05
C LEU A 278 -6.99 -13.40 20.46
N ASN A 279 -7.40 -14.61 20.03
CA ASN A 279 -6.69 -15.87 20.32
C ASN A 279 -6.36 -16.07 21.82
N GLY A 280 -7.30 -15.72 22.69
CA GLY A 280 -7.17 -15.86 24.14
C GLY A 280 -6.43 -14.72 24.84
N LEU A 281 -6.04 -13.66 24.12
CA LEU A 281 -5.52 -12.43 24.70
C LEU A 281 -6.67 -11.51 25.14
N SER A 282 -6.40 -10.70 26.16
CA SER A 282 -7.22 -9.56 26.55
C SER A 282 -6.76 -8.28 25.88
N VAL A 283 -7.61 -7.25 25.90
CA VAL A 283 -7.23 -5.89 25.44
C VAL A 283 -6.23 -5.21 26.38
N ASP A 284 -6.35 -5.47 27.69
CA ASP A 284 -5.40 -5.00 28.72
C ASP A 284 -4.10 -5.82 28.69
#